data_AF-A0A9X2ICS2-F1
#
_entry.id   AF-A0A9X2ICS2-F1
#
_cell.length_a   1.000
_cell.length_b   1.000
_cell.length_c   1.000
_cell.angle_alpha   90.00
_cell.angle_beta   90.00
_cell.angle_gamma   90.00
#
_symmetry.space_group_name_H-M   'P 1'
#
loop_
_entity.id
_entity.type
_entity.pdbx_description
1 polymer ?
#
loop_
_entity_poly.entity_id
_entity_poly.type
_entity_poly.pdbx_seq_one_letter_code
_entity_poly.pdbx_strand_id
1 'polypeptide(L)'
;MKKTPRQPTMEEWLLDSLHGVHDGEEDENEALRPEHFISSLTYEYVKQLQPKQRSWWVEHHFRKSMSQSIWPRILIARCRVLITHALPLLADGHWAIMEVILNSLRTVMQYLGILLHSIRLLMNLASLAKPLCNQSLPWDEIQHTLSDSWFELFIDTHSLTSAFLPASYLKTTCVFSLLELGMFILRGWLELSKLEGFKLSFKEQLANNALSEAHVLELHKTEAHAKALYGHQYKKLMLNVTVLSLSTSLFILKSFVLPSLSLALVSNPITPLIFAIVALSLSLANHYLGQYIDNEKPKIKMSQLSGRVSFFKENAPALSNDSPVRESPSQSLEDSFVRSSPTLC
;
A
#
# COMPACT_ATOMS: atom_id res chain seq x y z
N MET A 1 -24.37 0.10 22.85
CA MET A 1 -24.06 1.13 21.84
C MET A 1 -23.45 0.44 20.62
N LYS A 2 -24.11 0.51 19.45
CA LYS A 2 -23.59 -0.04 18.19
C LYS A 2 -22.35 0.77 17.80
N LYS A 3 -21.19 0.12 17.68
CA LYS A 3 -19.97 0.75 17.16
C LYS A 3 -20.30 1.34 15.79
N THR A 4 -20.01 2.63 15.61
CA THR A 4 -20.01 3.27 14.29
C THR A 4 -19.15 2.43 13.35
N PRO A 5 -19.58 2.17 12.11
CA PRO A 5 -18.74 1.46 11.15
C PRO A 5 -17.48 2.29 10.93
N ARG A 6 -16.36 1.82 11.51
CA ARG A 6 -15.03 2.36 11.20
C ARG A 6 -14.81 2.11 9.72
N GLN A 7 -14.49 3.15 8.97
CA GLN A 7 -13.94 2.99 7.63
C GLN A 7 -12.65 2.16 7.77
N PRO A 8 -12.58 0.94 7.20
CA PRO A 8 -11.35 0.15 7.22
C PRO A 8 -10.31 0.79 6.29
N THR A 9 -9.06 0.75 6.70
CA THR A 9 -7.96 1.45 6.05
C THR A 9 -7.51 0.69 4.79
N MET A 10 -7.58 1.37 3.64
CA MET A 10 -7.07 0.88 2.36
C MET A 10 -5.55 1.14 2.29
N GLU A 11 -4.79 0.50 3.17
CA GLU A 11 -3.38 0.79 3.41
C GLU A 11 -2.40 0.11 2.45
N GLU A 12 -2.85 -0.78 1.55
CA GLU A 12 -1.96 -1.85 1.02
C GLU A 12 -1.63 -1.87 -0.48
N TRP A 13 -1.96 -0.87 -1.32
CA TRP A 13 -1.78 -1.07 -2.79
C TRP A 13 -1.09 -0.03 -3.62
N LEU A 14 -1.28 1.26 -3.37
CA LEU A 14 -0.76 2.26 -4.32
C LEU A 14 0.60 2.79 -3.90
N LEU A 15 1.00 2.60 -2.64
CA LEU A 15 2.31 3.00 -2.13
C LEU A 15 3.07 1.92 -1.35
N ASP A 16 2.55 0.70 -1.25
CA ASP A 16 3.17 -0.35 -0.46
C ASP A 16 2.83 -1.75 -1.00
N SER A 17 3.65 -2.27 -1.90
CA SER A 17 3.58 -3.69 -2.31
C SER A 17 4.18 -4.62 -1.25
N LEU A 18 4.70 -4.08 -0.13
CA LEU A 18 5.44 -4.84 0.88
C LEU A 18 5.15 -4.41 2.32
N HIS A 19 4.57 -3.23 2.58
CA HIS A 19 4.16 -2.85 3.93
C HIS A 19 2.68 -2.58 3.94
N GLY A 20 1.95 -3.68 4.04
CA GLY A 20 0.68 -3.58 4.68
C GLY A 20 0.84 -3.02 6.06
N VAL A 21 0.36 -1.80 6.26
CA VAL A 21 -0.03 -1.37 7.60
C VAL A 21 -1.05 -2.40 8.03
N HIS A 22 -0.59 -3.33 8.86
CA HIS A 22 -1.47 -4.34 9.42
C HIS A 22 -2.44 -3.58 10.32
N ASP A 23 -3.74 -3.72 10.07
CA ASP A 23 -4.78 -3.45 11.05
C ASP A 23 -4.53 -4.38 12.26
N GLY A 24 -3.61 -3.97 13.13
CA GLY A 24 -2.96 -4.78 14.16
C GLY A 24 -1.61 -4.23 14.67
N GLU A 25 -1.01 -3.23 14.03
CA GLU A 25 0.30 -2.65 14.38
C GLU A 25 0.39 -1.91 15.72
N GLU A 26 -0.70 -1.75 16.49
CA GLU A 26 -0.58 -1.19 17.85
C GLU A 26 0.09 -2.19 18.83
N ASP A 27 0.18 -3.49 18.49
CA ASP A 27 0.79 -4.53 19.33
C ASP A 27 2.15 -5.06 18.83
N GLU A 28 2.63 -4.71 17.63
CA GLU A 28 3.84 -5.31 17.01
C GLU A 28 5.11 -4.46 17.15
N ASN A 29 5.34 -3.85 18.31
CA ASN A 29 6.62 -3.17 18.61
C ASN A 29 7.77 -4.14 18.95
N GLU A 30 7.52 -5.45 19.06
CA GLU A 30 8.57 -6.44 19.31
C GLU A 30 9.07 -7.08 18.00
N ALA A 31 10.33 -6.75 17.64
CA ALA A 31 11.02 -7.36 16.51
C ALA A 31 11.09 -8.90 16.69
N LEU A 32 10.53 -9.66 15.74
CA LEU A 32 10.58 -11.12 15.79
C LEU A 32 12.02 -11.59 15.53
N ARG A 33 12.58 -12.37 16.45
CA ARG A 33 13.95 -12.90 16.40
C ARG A 33 13.95 -14.37 15.96
N PRO A 34 15.06 -14.89 15.43
CA PRO A 34 15.17 -16.31 15.09
C PRO A 34 14.83 -17.23 16.28
N GLU A 35 15.19 -16.79 17.49
CA GLU A 35 14.92 -17.46 18.75
C GLU A 35 13.43 -17.68 19.05
N HIS A 36 12.55 -16.93 18.40
CA HIS A 36 11.10 -17.09 18.58
C HIS A 36 10.54 -18.28 17.80
N PHE A 37 11.31 -18.91 16.90
CA PHE A 37 10.83 -19.98 16.03
C PHE A 37 11.61 -21.26 16.26
N ILE A 38 10.94 -22.41 16.11
CA ILE A 38 11.60 -23.72 16.17
C ILE A 38 12.18 -24.05 14.79
N SER A 39 11.51 -23.64 13.71
CA SER A 39 12.02 -23.80 12.34
C SER A 39 12.65 -22.51 11.82
N SER A 40 13.89 -22.63 11.33
CA SER A 40 14.57 -21.55 10.60
C SER A 40 13.80 -21.16 9.34
N LEU A 41 13.12 -22.12 8.68
CA LEU A 41 12.31 -21.88 7.50
C LEU A 41 11.07 -21.03 7.83
N THR A 42 10.42 -21.31 8.97
CA THR A 42 9.31 -20.47 9.47
C THR A 42 9.79 -19.06 9.78
N TYR A 43 10.96 -18.92 10.41
CA TYR A 43 11.54 -17.59 10.66
C TYR A 43 11.85 -16.84 9.36
N GLU A 44 12.46 -17.49 8.37
CA GLU A 44 12.74 -16.86 7.06
C GLU A 44 11.47 -16.41 6.36
N TYR A 45 10.42 -17.25 6.39
CA TYR A 45 9.11 -16.90 5.86
C TYR A 45 8.51 -15.69 6.57
N VAL A 46 8.50 -15.68 7.91
CA VAL A 46 7.96 -14.56 8.70
C VAL A 46 8.79 -13.28 8.50
N LYS A 47 10.12 -13.38 8.51
CA LYS A 47 11.04 -12.27 8.28
C LYS A 47 10.80 -11.60 6.93
N GLN A 48 10.47 -12.36 5.89
CA GLN A 48 10.14 -11.81 4.58
C GLN A 48 8.77 -11.12 4.54
N LEU A 49 7.86 -11.48 5.44
CA LEU A 49 6.51 -10.91 5.52
C LEU A 49 6.37 -9.73 6.48
N GLN A 50 7.27 -9.60 7.46
CA GLN A 50 7.19 -8.51 8.41
C GLN A 50 7.40 -7.16 7.70
N PRO A 51 6.55 -6.15 7.97
CA PRO A 51 6.83 -4.80 7.53
C PRO A 51 8.17 -4.37 8.14
N LYS A 52 9.08 -3.84 7.31
CA LYS A 52 10.37 -3.35 7.80
C LYS A 52 10.08 -2.29 8.85
N GLN A 53 10.59 -2.48 10.08
CA GLN A 53 10.62 -1.43 11.10
C GLN A 53 11.40 -0.24 10.53
N ARG A 54 10.72 0.68 9.85
CA ARG A 54 11.29 1.96 9.45
C ARG A 54 11.34 2.79 10.73
N SER A 55 12.55 3.15 11.13
CA SER A 55 12.86 3.75 12.44
C SER A 55 12.24 5.14 12.67
N TRP A 56 11.46 5.67 11.72
CA TRP A 56 10.94 7.03 11.76
C TRP A 56 9.42 7.00 11.79
N TRP A 57 8.84 7.14 12.98
CA TRP A 57 7.40 7.30 13.22
C TRP A 57 6.76 8.36 12.30
N VAL A 58 7.51 9.41 11.96
CA VAL A 58 7.11 10.47 11.02
C VAL A 58 6.93 9.95 9.60
N GLU A 59 7.83 9.09 9.10
CA GLU A 59 7.73 8.50 7.76
C GLU A 59 6.49 7.61 7.66
N HIS A 60 6.26 6.78 8.68
CA HIS A 60 5.09 5.90 8.75
C HIS A 60 3.78 6.71 8.74
N HIS A 61 3.69 7.75 9.58
CA HIS A 61 2.51 8.60 9.64
C HIS A 61 2.24 9.29 8.29
N PHE A 62 3.31 9.75 7.62
CA PHE A 62 3.19 10.40 6.32
C PHE A 62 2.74 9.43 5.22
N ARG A 63 3.33 8.22 5.16
CA ARG A 63 2.91 7.16 4.22
C ARG A 63 1.47 6.72 4.43
N LYS A 64 1.05 6.58 5.68
CA LYS A 64 -0.34 6.26 6.06
C LYS A 64 -1.32 7.35 5.63
N SER A 65 -0.98 8.62 5.87
CA SER A 65 -1.83 9.74 5.42
C SER A 65 -1.90 9.80 3.89
N MET A 66 -0.77 9.59 3.20
CA MET A 66 -0.75 9.51 1.75
C MET A 66 -1.65 8.40 1.22
N SER A 67 -1.51 7.17 1.72
CA SER A 67 -2.26 6.02 1.23
C SER A 67 -3.77 6.22 1.36
N GLN A 68 -4.22 6.76 2.50
CA GLN A 68 -5.62 7.11 2.76
C GLN A 68 -6.17 8.16 1.79
N SER A 69 -5.32 9.07 1.30
CA SER A 69 -5.73 10.15 0.39
C SER A 69 -5.90 9.71 -1.08
N ILE A 70 -5.33 8.56 -1.47
CA ILE A 70 -5.27 8.16 -2.89
C ILE A 70 -6.65 7.81 -3.44
N TRP A 71 -7.45 7.05 -2.69
CA TRP A 71 -8.79 6.66 -3.15
C TRP A 71 -9.72 7.87 -3.32
N PRO A 72 -9.87 8.78 -2.33
CA PRO A 72 -10.60 10.03 -2.52
C PRO A 72 -10.11 10.82 -3.74
N ARG A 73 -8.78 10.89 -3.95
CA ARG A 73 -8.19 11.56 -5.10
C ARG A 73 -8.60 10.93 -6.43
N ILE A 74 -8.57 9.60 -6.55
CA ILE A 74 -9.02 8.88 -7.73
C ILE A 74 -10.51 9.13 -7.97
N LEU A 75 -11.34 9.01 -6.93
CA LEU A 75 -12.79 9.20 -7.02
C LEU A 75 -13.13 10.63 -7.48
N ILE A 76 -12.53 11.65 -6.85
CA ILE A 76 -12.71 13.05 -7.24
C ILE A 76 -12.28 13.27 -8.69
N ALA A 77 -11.15 12.71 -9.12
CA ALA A 77 -10.68 12.82 -10.49
C ALA A 77 -11.66 12.18 -11.49
N ARG A 78 -12.23 11.01 -11.17
CA ARG A 78 -13.22 10.31 -12.02
C ARG A 78 -14.55 11.05 -12.07
N CYS A 79 -15.06 11.52 -10.93
CA CYS A 79 -16.27 12.35 -10.86
C CYS A 79 -16.10 13.65 -11.64
N ARG A 80 -14.95 14.31 -11.52
CA ARG A 80 -14.62 15.52 -12.29
C ARG A 80 -14.68 15.25 -13.79
N VAL A 81 -14.08 14.15 -14.27
CA VAL A 81 -14.11 13.76 -15.70
C VAL A 81 -15.54 13.47 -16.16
N LEU A 82 -16.34 12.77 -15.35
CA LEU A 82 -17.76 12.52 -15.64
C LEU A 82 -18.54 13.84 -15.78
N ILE A 83 -18.41 14.75 -14.81
CA ILE A 83 -19.09 16.05 -14.83
C ILE A 83 -18.64 16.88 -16.03
N THR A 84 -17.34 16.91 -16.34
CA THR A 84 -16.78 17.64 -17.49
C THR A 84 -17.42 17.19 -18.81
N HIS A 85 -17.72 15.90 -18.96
CA HIS A 85 -18.36 15.37 -20.16
C HIS A 85 -19.90 15.41 -20.13
N ALA A 86 -20.51 15.46 -18.94
CA ALA A 86 -21.95 15.60 -18.79
C ALA A 86 -22.42 17.06 -18.96
N LEU A 87 -21.62 18.04 -18.53
CA LEU A 87 -21.98 19.47 -18.57
C LEU A 87 -22.40 19.96 -19.96
N PRO A 88 -21.69 19.65 -21.07
CA PRO A 88 -22.10 20.07 -22.41
C PRO A 88 -23.41 19.45 -22.90
N LEU A 89 -23.89 18.39 -22.26
CA LEU A 89 -25.12 17.67 -22.62
C LEU A 89 -26.34 18.16 -21.82
N LEU A 90 -26.12 18.97 -20.77
CA LEU A 90 -27.18 19.61 -19.99
C LEU A 90 -27.43 21.00 -20.60
N ALA A 91 -28.60 21.20 -21.21
CA ALA A 91 -28.96 22.37 -22.01
C ALA A 91 -28.77 23.73 -21.30
N ASP A 92 -28.54 24.78 -22.10
CA ASP A 92 -28.66 26.23 -21.84
C ASP A 92 -27.99 26.84 -20.60
N GLY A 93 -26.98 26.18 -20.02
CA GLY A 93 -26.19 26.77 -18.93
C GLY A 93 -24.94 27.50 -19.42
N HIS A 94 -24.74 28.75 -18.96
CA HIS A 94 -23.43 29.41 -19.01
C HIS A 94 -22.51 28.76 -17.97
N TRP A 95 -22.04 27.54 -18.24
CA TRP A 95 -21.27 26.72 -17.32
C TRP A 95 -19.80 27.15 -17.15
N ALA A 96 -19.42 28.32 -17.65
CA ALA A 96 -18.06 28.86 -17.56
C ALA A 96 -17.52 28.85 -16.11
N ILE A 97 -18.38 29.16 -15.13
CA ILE A 97 -17.99 29.10 -13.71
C ILE A 97 -17.67 27.66 -13.28
N MET A 98 -18.46 26.67 -13.70
CA MET A 98 -18.18 25.25 -13.39
C MET A 98 -16.93 24.75 -14.10
N GLU A 99 -16.70 25.17 -15.33
CA GLU A 99 -15.46 24.85 -16.04
C GLU A 99 -14.22 25.40 -15.32
N VAL A 100 -14.29 26.66 -14.85
CA VAL A 100 -13.23 27.27 -14.03
C VAL A 100 -13.01 26.49 -12.72
N ILE A 101 -14.08 26.09 -12.02
CA ILE A 101 -13.99 25.29 -10.79
C ILE A 101 -13.34 23.92 -11.07
N LEU A 102 -13.80 23.20 -12.11
CA LEU A 102 -13.26 21.88 -12.45
C LEU A 102 -11.81 21.95 -12.94
N ASN A 103 -11.43 23.00 -13.65
CA ASN A 103 -10.04 23.23 -14.05
C ASN A 103 -9.15 23.60 -12.86
N SER A 104 -9.64 24.44 -11.95
CA SER A 104 -8.92 24.76 -10.71
C SER A 104 -8.71 23.51 -9.86
N LEU A 105 -9.76 22.70 -9.69
CA LEU A 105 -9.69 21.42 -8.99
C LEU A 105 -8.68 20.47 -9.65
N ARG A 106 -8.66 20.38 -10.98
CA ARG A 106 -7.67 19.58 -11.72
C ARG A 106 -6.25 20.01 -11.37
N THR A 107 -5.98 21.32 -11.45
CA THR A 107 -4.65 21.89 -11.21
C THR A 107 -4.19 21.64 -9.77
N VAL A 108 -5.06 21.87 -8.79
CA VAL A 108 -4.77 21.60 -7.38
C VAL A 108 -4.45 20.11 -7.17
N MET A 109 -5.27 19.20 -7.71
CA MET A 109 -5.07 17.76 -7.58
C MET A 109 -3.81 17.25 -8.31
N GLN A 110 -3.39 17.94 -9.37
CA GLN A 110 -2.15 17.64 -10.09
C GLN A 110 -0.93 18.06 -9.26
N TYR A 111 -0.88 19.29 -8.76
CA TYR A 111 0.22 19.76 -7.91
C TYR A 111 0.32 19.00 -6.60
N LEU A 112 -0.81 18.69 -5.97
CA LEU A 112 -0.83 17.83 -4.79
C LEU A 112 -0.23 16.45 -5.11
N GLY A 113 -0.56 15.90 -6.28
CA GLY A 113 0.05 14.67 -6.78
C GLY A 113 1.55 14.73 -6.92
N ILE A 114 2.04 15.76 -7.62
CA ILE A 114 3.47 15.99 -7.82
C ILE A 114 4.17 16.06 -6.46
N LEU A 115 3.65 16.87 -5.53
CA LEU A 115 4.21 17.00 -4.19
C LEU A 115 4.30 15.65 -3.46
N LEU A 116 3.21 14.87 -3.45
CA LEU A 116 3.17 13.56 -2.80
C LEU A 116 4.17 12.58 -3.42
N HIS A 117 4.18 12.44 -4.75
CA HIS A 117 5.12 11.54 -5.43
C HIS A 117 6.58 12.00 -5.30
N SER A 118 6.85 13.31 -5.28
CA SER A 118 8.19 13.85 -5.04
C SER A 118 8.71 13.54 -3.63
N ILE A 119 7.88 13.73 -2.60
CA ILE A 119 8.30 13.42 -1.23
C ILE A 119 8.50 11.92 -1.07
N ARG A 120 7.61 11.09 -1.63
CA ARG A 120 7.78 9.63 -1.57
C ARG A 120 9.03 9.16 -2.31
N LEU A 121 9.29 9.70 -3.49
CA LEU A 121 10.53 9.42 -4.23
C LEU A 121 11.76 9.81 -3.40
N LEU A 122 11.73 10.96 -2.73
CA LEU A 122 12.82 11.41 -1.86
C LEU A 122 13.03 10.44 -0.68
N MET A 123 11.96 9.99 -0.03
CA MET A 123 12.03 9.00 1.04
C MET A 123 12.61 7.67 0.55
N ASN A 124 12.16 7.21 -0.61
CA ASN A 124 12.64 5.96 -1.22
C ASN A 124 14.11 6.06 -1.63
N LEU A 125 14.53 7.18 -2.23
CA LEU A 125 15.93 7.45 -2.55
C LEU A 125 16.80 7.55 -1.29
N ALA A 126 16.34 8.22 -0.23
CA ALA A 126 17.07 8.30 1.03
C ALA A 126 17.25 6.92 1.67
N SER A 127 16.21 6.07 1.62
CA SER A 127 16.28 4.70 2.11
C SER A 127 17.26 3.81 1.32
N LEU A 128 17.39 4.06 0.01
CA LEU A 128 18.34 3.36 -0.87
C LEU A 128 19.77 3.90 -0.74
N ALA A 129 19.94 5.20 -0.50
CA ALA A 129 21.25 5.82 -0.32
C ALA A 129 21.97 5.30 0.93
N LYS A 130 21.23 5.05 2.02
CA LYS A 130 21.80 4.55 3.28
C LYS A 130 22.64 3.27 3.10
N PRO A 131 22.15 2.20 2.45
CA PRO A 131 22.96 1.01 2.20
C PRO A 131 24.03 1.18 1.12
N LEU A 132 23.81 2.05 0.13
CA LEU A 132 24.79 2.31 -0.93
C LEU A 132 26.00 3.13 -0.45
N CYS A 133 25.81 4.03 0.52
CA CYS A 133 26.88 4.86 1.07
C CYS A 133 27.65 4.19 2.21
N ASN A 134 27.07 3.19 2.87
CA ASN A 134 27.75 2.40 3.91
C ASN A 134 28.52 1.25 3.27
N GLN A 135 29.80 1.48 2.96
CA GLN A 135 30.72 0.49 2.36
C GLN A 135 30.92 -0.80 3.18
N SER A 136 30.46 -0.83 4.43
CA SER A 136 30.58 -1.98 5.33
C SER A 136 29.43 -2.99 5.24
N LEU A 137 28.41 -2.74 4.42
CA LEU A 137 27.26 -3.63 4.31
C LEU A 137 27.54 -4.77 3.32
N PRO A 138 27.19 -6.02 3.66
CA PRO A 138 27.33 -7.15 2.76
C PRO A 138 26.48 -6.95 1.50
N TRP A 139 27.00 -7.43 0.36
CA TRP A 139 26.34 -7.28 -0.95
C TRP A 139 24.90 -7.82 -0.96
N ASP A 140 24.63 -8.86 -0.17
CA ASP A 140 23.31 -9.46 -0.02
C ASP A 140 22.28 -8.47 0.56
N GLU A 141 22.68 -7.58 1.47
CA GLU A 141 21.79 -6.55 2.03
C GLU A 141 21.50 -5.44 1.01
N ILE A 142 22.47 -5.10 0.16
CA ILE A 142 22.28 -4.15 -0.95
C ILE A 142 21.32 -4.73 -1.99
N GLN A 143 21.53 -5.99 -2.39
CA GLN A 143 20.66 -6.69 -3.34
C GLN A 143 19.24 -6.83 -2.79
N HIS A 144 19.10 -7.18 -1.50
CA HIS A 144 17.80 -7.26 -0.85
C HIS A 144 17.10 -5.90 -0.83
N THR A 145 17.81 -4.83 -0.47
CA THR A 145 17.25 -3.47 -0.43
C THR A 145 16.82 -2.99 -1.82
N LEU A 146 17.64 -3.23 -2.85
CA LEU A 146 17.27 -2.96 -4.23
C LEU A 146 16.05 -3.76 -4.67
N SER A 147 15.98 -5.06 -4.33
CA SER A 147 14.87 -5.94 -4.69
C SER A 147 13.52 -5.52 -4.09
N ASP A 148 13.56 -4.77 -2.99
CA ASP A 148 12.38 -4.28 -2.28
C ASP A 148 11.96 -2.89 -2.78
N SER A 149 12.93 -2.01 -3.07
CA SER A 149 12.65 -0.60 -3.38
C SER A 149 12.52 -0.28 -4.86
N TRP A 150 13.00 -1.12 -5.78
CA TRP A 150 13.01 -0.82 -7.22
C TRP A 150 11.63 -0.51 -7.79
N PHE A 151 10.60 -1.22 -7.33
CA PHE A 151 9.24 -1.08 -7.83
C PHE A 151 8.60 0.23 -7.36
N GLU A 152 8.81 0.59 -6.09
CA GLU A 152 8.34 1.88 -5.57
C GLU A 152 9.03 3.04 -6.29
N LEU A 153 10.35 2.96 -6.49
CA LEU A 153 11.12 3.96 -7.24
C LEU A 153 10.61 4.09 -8.67
N PHE A 154 10.30 2.98 -9.33
CA PHE A 154 9.73 2.97 -10.66
C PHE A 154 8.36 3.67 -10.68
N ILE A 155 7.43 3.32 -9.78
CA ILE A 155 6.09 3.93 -9.71
C ILE A 155 6.18 5.44 -9.48
N ASP A 156 7.01 5.89 -8.52
CA ASP A 156 7.10 7.30 -8.19
C ASP A 156 7.74 8.10 -9.34
N THR A 157 8.79 7.55 -9.96
CA THR A 157 9.44 8.16 -11.13
C THR A 157 8.50 8.20 -12.32
N HIS A 158 7.76 7.12 -12.58
CA HIS A 158 6.75 7.03 -13.64
C HIS A 158 5.62 8.03 -13.42
N SER A 159 5.11 8.13 -12.19
CA SER A 159 4.03 9.07 -11.83
C SER A 159 4.45 10.52 -12.02
N LEU A 160 5.68 10.88 -11.61
CA LEU A 160 6.25 12.21 -11.83
C LEU A 160 6.46 12.49 -13.32
N THR A 161 7.08 11.55 -14.04
CA THR A 161 7.31 11.70 -15.48
C THR A 161 5.99 11.89 -16.22
N SER A 162 4.97 11.10 -15.88
CA SER A 162 3.62 11.20 -16.46
C SER A 162 2.91 12.52 -16.11
N ALA A 163 3.21 13.11 -14.95
CA ALA A 163 2.65 14.40 -14.53
C ALA A 163 3.24 15.59 -15.31
N PHE A 164 4.51 15.47 -15.74
CA PHE A 164 5.19 16.48 -16.57
C PHE A 164 5.06 16.23 -18.07
N LEU A 165 4.69 15.02 -18.47
CA LEU A 165 4.51 14.68 -19.88
C LEU A 165 3.31 15.44 -20.47
N PRO A 166 3.49 16.23 -21.55
CA PRO A 166 2.36 16.88 -22.19
C PRO A 166 1.40 15.84 -22.77
N ALA A 167 0.09 16.07 -22.63
CA ALA A 167 -0.95 15.16 -23.11
C ALA A 167 -0.94 14.95 -24.64
N SER A 168 -0.23 15.81 -25.39
CA SER A 168 -0.01 15.67 -26.83
C SER A 168 0.89 14.48 -27.20
N TYR A 169 1.68 13.95 -26.25
CA TYR A 169 2.54 12.78 -26.46
C TYR A 169 1.81 11.46 -26.23
N LEU A 170 0.65 11.27 -26.89
CA LEU A 170 -0.20 10.09 -26.75
C LEU A 170 0.53 8.75 -26.90
N LYS A 171 1.47 8.67 -27.87
CA LYS A 171 2.30 7.46 -28.08
C LYS A 171 3.17 7.16 -26.86
N THR A 172 3.83 8.18 -26.32
CA THR A 172 4.67 8.04 -25.13
C THR A 172 3.82 7.67 -23.92
N THR A 173 2.67 8.33 -23.70
CA THR A 173 1.73 7.94 -22.63
C THR A 173 1.28 6.48 -22.75
N CYS A 174 0.99 6.01 -23.97
CA CYS A 174 0.62 4.62 -24.23
C CYS A 174 1.74 3.64 -23.85
N VAL A 175 2.97 3.90 -24.27
CA VAL A 175 4.14 3.08 -23.92
C VAL A 175 4.36 3.06 -22.41
N PHE A 176 4.20 4.21 -21.74
CA PHE A 176 4.31 4.29 -20.30
C PHE A 176 3.25 3.46 -19.57
N SER A 177 2.00 3.46 -20.04
CA SER A 177 0.94 2.60 -19.47
C SER A 177 1.20 1.11 -19.69
N LEU A 178 1.72 0.72 -20.86
CA LEU A 178 2.12 -0.66 -21.12
C LEU A 178 3.31 -1.10 -20.26
N LEU A 179 4.29 -0.21 -20.07
CA LEU A 179 5.43 -0.45 -19.20
C LEU A 179 4.99 -0.61 -17.74
N GLU A 180 4.07 0.24 -17.27
CA GLU A 180 3.48 0.13 -15.94
C GLU A 180 2.80 -1.22 -15.74
N LEU A 181 1.97 -1.65 -16.70
CA LEU A 181 1.34 -2.97 -16.68
C LEU A 181 2.38 -4.10 -16.63
N GLY A 182 3.40 -4.03 -17.47
CA GLY A 182 4.47 -5.04 -17.50
C GLY A 182 5.25 -5.12 -16.18
N MET A 183 5.61 -3.98 -15.60
CA MET A 183 6.31 -3.92 -14.31
C MET A 183 5.45 -4.41 -13.16
N PHE A 184 4.14 -4.11 -13.18
CA PHE A 184 3.19 -4.59 -12.19
C PHE A 184 3.04 -6.12 -12.25
N ILE A 185 2.90 -6.68 -13.46
CA ILE A 185 2.84 -8.14 -13.66
C ILE A 185 4.14 -8.79 -13.20
N LEU A 186 5.30 -8.24 -13.58
CA LEU A 186 6.60 -8.76 -13.18
C LEU A 186 6.75 -8.79 -11.65
N ARG A 187 6.38 -7.70 -10.97
CA ARG A 187 6.44 -7.61 -9.52
C ARG A 187 5.55 -8.66 -8.86
N GLY A 188 4.29 -8.76 -9.29
CA GLY A 188 3.35 -9.74 -8.76
C GLY A 188 3.79 -11.19 -9.01
N TRP A 189 4.37 -11.45 -10.18
CA TRP A 189 4.94 -12.76 -10.49
C TRP A 189 6.11 -13.11 -9.56
N LEU A 190 7.05 -12.19 -9.35
CA LEU A 190 8.18 -12.40 -8.45
C LEU A 190 7.72 -12.66 -7.00
N GLU A 191 6.70 -11.94 -6.51
CA GLU A 191 6.14 -12.16 -5.18
C GLU A 191 5.45 -13.53 -5.06
N LEU A 192 4.66 -13.92 -6.06
CA LEU A 192 4.01 -15.24 -6.08
C LEU A 192 5.02 -16.37 -6.17
N SER A 193 6.05 -16.25 -7.01
CA SER A 193 7.12 -17.26 -7.12
C SER A 193 7.88 -17.44 -5.81
N LYS A 194 8.11 -16.36 -5.05
CA LYS A 194 8.73 -16.45 -3.70
C LYS A 194 7.84 -17.23 -2.73
N LEU A 195 6.54 -16.92 -2.68
CA LEU A 195 5.59 -17.63 -1.81
C LEU A 195 5.42 -19.11 -2.21
N GLU A 196 5.45 -19.40 -3.51
CA GLU A 196 5.43 -20.77 -4.00
C GLU A 196 6.70 -21.54 -3.62
N GLY A 197 7.87 -20.89 -3.69
CA GLY A 197 9.13 -21.43 -3.20
C GLY A 197 9.05 -21.87 -1.74
N PHE A 198 8.55 -21.01 -0.85
CA PHE A 198 8.35 -21.38 0.56
C PHE A 198 7.41 -22.56 0.75
N LYS A 199 6.29 -22.59 0.02
CA LYS A 199 5.35 -23.72 0.08
C LYS A 199 5.99 -25.04 -0.33
N LEU A 200 6.88 -25.04 -1.33
CA LEU A 200 7.64 -26.21 -1.71
C LEU A 200 8.63 -26.62 -0.62
N SER A 201 9.38 -25.65 -0.06
CA SER A 201 10.32 -25.89 1.03
C SER A 201 9.65 -26.44 2.29
N PHE A 202 8.45 -25.96 2.64
CA PHE A 202 7.68 -26.49 3.77
C PHE A 202 7.28 -27.94 3.56
N LYS A 203 6.84 -28.30 2.35
CA LYS A 203 6.49 -29.69 2.01
C LYS A 203 7.68 -30.62 2.04
N GLU A 204 8.82 -30.16 1.55
CA GLU A 204 10.06 -30.93 1.58
C GLU A 204 10.52 -31.19 3.02
N GLN A 205 10.46 -30.18 3.89
CA GLN A 205 10.77 -30.36 5.31
C GLN A 205 9.77 -31.29 6.02
N LEU A 206 8.46 -31.16 5.75
CA LEU A 206 7.45 -32.05 6.31
C LEU A 206 7.60 -33.50 5.86
N ALA A 207 8.19 -33.76 4.69
CA ALA A 207 8.48 -35.10 4.21
C ALA A 207 9.68 -35.76 4.95
N ASN A 208 10.48 -34.99 5.69
CA ASN A 208 11.59 -35.52 6.47
C ASN A 208 11.09 -36.08 7.82
N ASN A 209 11.15 -37.40 7.99
CA ASN A 209 10.66 -38.14 9.18
C ASN A 209 11.46 -37.90 10.49
N ALA A 210 12.44 -36.99 10.50
CA ALA A 210 13.32 -36.74 11.65
C ALA A 210 12.88 -35.55 12.53
N LEU A 211 11.68 -35.01 12.31
CA LEU A 211 11.19 -33.81 12.98
C LEU A 211 10.47 -34.12 14.30
N SER A 212 10.69 -33.28 15.31
CA SER A 212 9.91 -33.29 16.55
C SER A 212 8.45 -32.91 16.29
N GLU A 213 7.50 -33.46 17.07
CA GLU A 213 6.07 -33.17 16.96
C GLU A 213 5.74 -31.67 17.02
N ALA A 214 6.45 -30.91 17.87
CA ALA A 214 6.30 -29.45 17.95
C ALA A 214 6.77 -28.74 16.67
N HIS A 215 7.80 -29.27 16.01
CA HIS A 215 8.34 -28.74 14.76
C HIS A 215 7.39 -29.03 13.59
N VAL A 216 6.79 -30.23 13.55
CA VAL A 216 5.76 -30.61 12.56
C VAL A 216 4.52 -29.73 12.70
N LEU A 217 4.07 -29.46 13.93
CA LEU A 217 2.91 -28.59 14.18
C LEU A 217 3.18 -27.14 13.74
N GLU A 218 4.37 -26.59 14.04
CA GLU A 218 4.78 -25.26 13.56
C GLU A 218 4.81 -25.18 12.04
N LEU A 219 5.40 -26.17 11.37
CA LEU A 219 5.49 -26.22 9.91
C LEU A 219 4.11 -26.34 9.26
N HIS A 220 3.22 -27.20 9.76
CA HIS A 220 1.86 -27.31 9.20
C HIS A 220 1.06 -26.02 9.36
N LYS A 221 1.18 -25.34 10.50
CA LYS A 221 0.53 -24.04 10.73
C LYS A 221 1.05 -22.98 9.76
N THR A 222 2.36 -22.97 9.55
CA THR A 222 3.03 -22.02 8.65
C THR A 222 2.72 -22.31 7.18
N GLU A 223 2.69 -23.58 6.77
CA GLU A 223 2.29 -24.00 5.42
C GLU A 223 0.84 -23.59 5.13
N ALA A 224 -0.08 -23.83 6.07
CA ALA A 224 -1.48 -23.45 5.93
C ALA A 224 -1.63 -21.92 5.77
N HIS A 225 -0.89 -21.15 6.57
CA HIS A 225 -0.84 -19.70 6.47
C HIS A 225 -0.25 -19.24 5.12
N ALA A 226 0.87 -19.82 4.68
CA ALA A 226 1.49 -19.51 3.38
C ALA A 226 0.57 -19.83 2.20
N LYS A 227 -0.17 -20.95 2.24
CA LYS A 227 -1.14 -21.31 1.21
C LYS A 227 -2.33 -20.34 1.17
N ALA A 228 -2.84 -19.93 2.32
CA ALA A 228 -3.91 -18.94 2.41
C ALA A 228 -3.45 -17.57 1.88
N LEU A 229 -2.25 -17.13 2.26
CA LEU A 229 -1.66 -15.87 1.82
C LEU A 229 -1.39 -15.87 0.31
N TYR A 230 -0.85 -16.96 -0.23
CA TYR A 230 -0.66 -17.14 -1.68
C TYR A 230 -2.00 -16.98 -2.43
N GLY A 231 -3.04 -17.69 -2.00
CA GLY A 231 -4.36 -17.61 -2.64
C GLY A 231 -4.94 -16.20 -2.61
N HIS A 232 -4.79 -15.51 -1.48
CA HIS A 232 -5.18 -14.11 -1.33
C HIS A 232 -4.40 -13.19 -2.27
N GLN A 233 -3.06 -13.25 -2.28
CA GLN A 233 -2.21 -12.42 -3.15
C GLN A 233 -2.48 -12.68 -4.63
N TYR A 234 -2.73 -13.93 -5.02
CA TYR A 234 -3.08 -14.29 -6.38
C TYR A 234 -4.41 -13.65 -6.83
N LYS A 235 -5.48 -13.76 -6.01
CA LYS A 235 -6.77 -13.12 -6.32
C LYS A 235 -6.61 -11.60 -6.49
N LYS A 236 -5.85 -10.98 -5.59
CA LYS A 236 -5.52 -9.55 -5.58
C LYS A 236 -4.77 -9.13 -6.85
N LEU A 237 -3.72 -9.88 -7.20
CA LEU A 237 -2.94 -9.63 -8.42
C LEU A 237 -3.81 -9.73 -9.67
N MET A 238 -4.62 -10.78 -9.78
CA MET A 238 -5.50 -10.98 -10.94
C MET A 238 -6.52 -9.87 -11.09
N LEU A 239 -7.13 -9.40 -9.98
CA LEU A 239 -8.02 -8.24 -10.00
C LEU A 239 -7.30 -7.00 -10.56
N ASN A 240 -6.13 -6.68 -10.03
CA ASN A 240 -5.41 -5.48 -10.42
C ASN A 240 -4.88 -5.55 -11.86
N VAL A 241 -4.34 -6.69 -12.28
CA VAL A 241 -3.92 -6.90 -13.68
C VAL A 241 -5.10 -6.77 -14.63
N THR A 242 -6.27 -7.30 -14.26
CA THR A 242 -7.49 -7.18 -15.07
C THR A 242 -7.94 -5.73 -15.19
N VAL A 243 -7.98 -5.00 -14.07
CA VAL A 243 -8.39 -3.60 -14.03
C VAL A 243 -7.42 -2.70 -14.80
N LEU A 244 -6.11 -2.91 -14.64
CA LEU A 244 -5.07 -2.14 -15.33
C LEU A 244 -5.04 -2.45 -16.83
N SER A 245 -5.17 -3.72 -17.21
CA SER A 245 -5.29 -4.15 -18.60
C SER A 245 -6.53 -3.56 -19.28
N LEU A 246 -7.68 -3.60 -18.61
CA LEU A 246 -8.92 -3.01 -19.13
C LEU A 246 -8.81 -1.48 -19.25
N SER A 247 -8.21 -0.81 -18.26
CA SER A 247 -7.95 0.63 -18.30
C SER A 247 -7.03 1.02 -19.45
N THR A 248 -5.96 0.25 -19.67
CA THR A 248 -5.01 0.46 -20.77
C THR A 248 -5.69 0.21 -22.12
N SER A 249 -6.52 -0.84 -22.21
CA SER A 249 -7.30 -1.15 -23.41
C SER A 249 -8.30 -0.04 -23.74
N LEU A 250 -9.00 0.50 -22.74
CA LEU A 250 -9.90 1.65 -22.89
C LEU A 250 -9.15 2.90 -23.36
N PHE A 251 -7.94 3.13 -22.85
CA PHE A 251 -7.08 4.23 -23.29
C PHE A 251 -6.67 4.06 -24.76
N ILE A 252 -6.23 2.86 -25.17
CA ILE A 252 -5.85 2.55 -26.55
C ILE A 252 -7.05 2.71 -27.48
N LEU A 253 -8.21 2.16 -27.07
CA LEU A 253 -9.45 2.23 -27.81
C LEU A 253 -9.87 3.69 -28.05
N LYS A 254 -9.89 4.51 -26.99
CA LYS A 254 -10.26 5.93 -27.07
C LYS A 254 -9.27 6.76 -27.88
N SER A 255 -7.97 6.53 -27.73
CA SER A 255 -6.93 7.43 -28.22
C SER A 255 -6.42 7.09 -29.62
N PHE A 256 -6.52 5.82 -30.04
CA PHE A 256 -6.00 5.36 -31.33
C PHE A 256 -7.08 4.71 -32.20
N VAL A 257 -7.82 3.75 -31.65
CA VAL A 257 -8.75 2.93 -32.44
C VAL A 257 -9.98 3.73 -32.88
N LEU A 258 -10.67 4.42 -31.97
CA LEU A 258 -11.85 5.22 -32.31
C LEU A 258 -11.54 6.30 -33.38
N PRO A 259 -10.49 7.13 -33.22
CA PRO A 259 -10.10 8.09 -34.26
C PRO A 259 -9.78 7.45 -35.61
N SER A 260 -9.24 6.22 -35.62
CA SER A 260 -8.94 5.50 -36.86
C SER A 260 -10.17 4.88 -37.53
N LEU A 261 -11.21 4.53 -36.77
CA LEU A 261 -12.42 3.88 -37.28
C LEU A 261 -13.48 4.89 -37.74
N SER A 262 -13.70 5.95 -36.96
CA SER A 262 -14.71 6.94 -37.29
C SER A 262 -14.49 8.26 -36.56
N LEU A 263 -14.17 9.30 -37.34
CA LEU A 263 -14.08 10.66 -36.82
C LEU A 263 -15.41 11.17 -36.26
N ALA A 264 -16.54 10.72 -36.83
CA ALA A 264 -17.89 11.14 -36.43
C ALA A 264 -18.27 10.60 -35.03
N LEU A 265 -17.76 9.43 -34.66
CA LEU A 265 -17.92 8.91 -33.30
C LEU A 265 -17.05 9.66 -32.29
N VAL A 266 -15.86 10.12 -32.70
CA VAL A 266 -14.97 10.90 -31.82
C VAL A 266 -15.50 12.31 -31.57
N SER A 267 -16.15 12.93 -32.56
CA SER A 267 -16.76 14.25 -32.42
C SER A 267 -18.09 14.23 -31.66
N ASN A 268 -18.69 13.05 -31.43
CA ASN A 268 -19.92 12.94 -30.67
C ASN A 268 -19.63 13.14 -29.15
N PRO A 269 -20.26 14.13 -28.49
CA PRO A 269 -20.03 14.41 -27.06
C PRO A 269 -20.49 13.28 -26.12
N ILE A 270 -21.33 12.36 -26.59
CA ILE A 270 -21.78 11.18 -25.83
C ILE A 270 -20.66 10.16 -25.68
N THR A 271 -19.80 10.00 -26.70
CA THR A 271 -18.70 9.03 -26.68
C THR A 271 -17.77 9.20 -25.47
N PRO A 272 -17.18 10.38 -25.20
CA PRO A 272 -16.32 10.55 -24.03
C PRO A 272 -17.08 10.41 -22.70
N LEU A 273 -18.39 10.69 -22.66
CA LEU A 273 -19.22 10.43 -21.48
C LEU A 273 -19.31 8.93 -21.18
N ILE A 274 -19.53 8.08 -22.20
CA ILE A 274 -19.55 6.62 -22.03
C ILE A 274 -18.22 6.13 -21.44
N PHE A 275 -17.08 6.59 -21.97
CA PHE A 275 -15.77 6.24 -21.42
C PHE A 275 -15.59 6.72 -19.97
N ALA A 276 -16.13 7.88 -19.62
CA ALA A 276 -16.08 8.39 -18.24
C ALA A 276 -16.91 7.52 -17.28
N ILE A 277 -18.11 7.10 -17.68
CA ILE A 277 -18.95 6.18 -16.91
C ILE A 277 -18.24 4.85 -16.71
N VAL A 278 -17.74 4.25 -17.79
CA VAL A 278 -17.01 2.97 -17.73
C VAL A 278 -15.79 3.07 -16.81
N ALA A 279 -15.00 4.15 -16.92
CA ALA A 279 -13.84 4.36 -16.06
C ALA A 279 -14.20 4.54 -14.58
N LEU A 280 -15.30 5.23 -14.28
CA LEU A 280 -15.81 5.37 -12.92
C LEU A 280 -16.30 4.02 -12.37
N SER A 281 -17.11 3.29 -13.13
CA SER A 281 -17.61 1.96 -12.77
C SER A 281 -16.46 0.99 -12.52
N LEU A 282 -15.43 1.01 -13.36
CA LEU A 282 -14.24 0.19 -13.19
C LEU A 282 -13.47 0.55 -11.91
N SER A 283 -13.36 1.84 -11.59
CA SER A 283 -12.71 2.30 -10.35
C SER A 283 -13.49 1.87 -9.12
N LEU A 284 -14.82 2.00 -9.14
CA LEU A 284 -15.71 1.56 -8.05
C LEU A 284 -15.66 0.04 -7.88
N ALA A 285 -15.74 -0.72 -8.97
CA ALA A 285 -15.64 -2.17 -8.96
C ALA A 285 -14.29 -2.60 -8.35
N ASN A 286 -13.17 -2.01 -8.80
CA ASN A 286 -11.87 -2.31 -8.25
C ASN A 286 -11.81 -2.05 -6.73
N HIS A 287 -12.40 -0.94 -6.26
CA HIS A 287 -12.43 -0.62 -4.84
C HIS A 287 -13.25 -1.63 -4.02
N TYR A 288 -14.47 -1.94 -4.43
CA TYR A 288 -15.34 -2.87 -3.68
C TYR A 288 -14.88 -4.32 -3.76
N LEU A 289 -14.41 -4.79 -4.93
CA LEU A 289 -13.80 -6.12 -5.04
C LEU A 289 -12.48 -6.20 -4.27
N GLY A 290 -11.69 -5.13 -4.28
CA GLY A 290 -10.47 -5.03 -3.45
C GLY A 290 -10.80 -5.19 -1.98
N GLN A 291 -11.77 -4.42 -1.46
CA GLN A 291 -12.26 -4.55 -0.09
C GLN A 291 -12.76 -5.96 0.24
N TYR A 292 -13.47 -6.59 -0.69
CA TYR A 292 -13.96 -7.95 -0.50
C TYR A 292 -12.80 -8.94 -0.35
N ILE A 293 -11.78 -8.85 -1.21
CA ILE A 293 -10.59 -9.72 -1.13
C ILE A 293 -9.80 -9.44 0.16
N ASP A 294 -9.66 -8.17 0.55
CA ASP A 294 -8.95 -7.79 1.76
C ASP A 294 -9.62 -8.33 3.04
N ASN A 295 -10.96 -8.46 3.03
CA ASN A 295 -11.68 -9.10 4.14
C ASN A 295 -11.41 -10.62 4.25
N GLU A 296 -10.93 -11.26 3.19
CA GLU A 296 -10.53 -12.68 3.17
C GLU A 296 -9.07 -12.90 3.60
N LYS A 297 -8.32 -11.84 3.92
CA LYS A 297 -6.91 -11.95 4.35
C LYS A 297 -6.80 -12.85 5.60
N PRO A 298 -5.79 -13.75 5.66
CA PRO A 298 -5.57 -14.59 6.84
C PRO A 298 -5.33 -13.71 8.09
N LYS A 299 -6.16 -13.90 9.12
CA LYS A 299 -6.14 -13.12 10.38
C LYS A 299 -5.15 -13.64 11.44
N ILE A 300 -4.37 -14.68 11.11
CA ILE A 300 -3.43 -15.28 12.05
C ILE A 300 -2.27 -14.29 12.23
N LYS A 301 -2.04 -13.82 13.46
CA LYS A 301 -0.90 -12.93 13.75
C LYS A 301 0.41 -13.68 13.47
N MET A 302 1.43 -13.01 12.93
CA MET A 302 2.72 -13.66 12.63
C MET A 302 3.37 -14.26 13.89
N SER A 303 3.19 -13.61 15.04
CA SER A 303 3.61 -14.12 16.35
C SER A 303 2.94 -15.44 16.75
N GLN A 304 1.76 -15.73 16.22
CA GLN A 304 1.05 -16.98 16.48
C GLN A 304 1.57 -18.13 15.61
N LEU A 305 2.39 -17.87 14.60
CA LEU A 305 2.99 -18.92 13.76
C LEU A 305 4.14 -19.64 14.47
N SER A 306 4.64 -19.10 15.58
CA SER A 306 5.64 -19.76 16.42
C SER A 306 5.10 -21.03 17.08
N GLY A 307 5.89 -22.11 17.06
CA GLY A 307 5.65 -23.34 17.81
C GLY A 307 6.07 -23.26 19.28
N ARG A 308 6.71 -22.17 19.70
CA ARG A 308 7.00 -21.91 21.13
C ARG A 308 5.76 -21.28 21.77
N VAL A 309 5.14 -22.03 22.68
CA VAL A 309 3.92 -21.64 23.38
C VAL A 309 4.16 -20.34 24.15
N SER A 310 3.34 -19.32 23.85
CA SER A 310 3.10 -18.10 24.64
C SER A 310 4.30 -17.24 25.07
N PHE A 311 4.80 -16.38 24.18
CA PHE A 311 5.63 -15.24 24.62
C PHE A 311 4.79 -14.04 25.11
N PHE A 312 3.64 -13.77 24.49
CA PHE A 312 2.87 -12.54 24.74
C PHE A 312 1.93 -12.58 25.96
N LYS A 313 1.90 -13.69 26.72
CA LYS A 313 1.05 -13.82 27.91
C LYS A 313 1.81 -13.76 29.24
N GLU A 314 3.14 -13.74 29.21
CA GLU A 314 3.97 -13.84 30.41
C GLU A 314 4.48 -12.48 30.93
N ASN A 315 4.29 -11.40 30.16
CA ASN A 315 4.65 -10.03 30.57
C ASN A 315 3.47 -9.13 30.95
N ALA A 316 2.27 -9.68 31.12
CA ALA A 316 1.22 -8.95 31.85
C ALA A 316 1.55 -9.08 33.35
N PRO A 317 1.92 -8.00 34.07
CA PRO A 317 2.12 -8.12 35.50
C PRO A 317 0.79 -8.56 36.11
N ALA A 318 0.81 -9.76 36.70
CA ALA A 318 -0.21 -10.21 37.61
C ALA A 318 -0.24 -9.27 38.82
N LEU A 319 -1.00 -8.19 38.72
CA LEU A 319 -1.46 -7.44 39.88
C LEU A 319 -2.83 -8.01 40.28
N SER A 320 -2.77 -9.19 40.89
CA SER A 320 -3.81 -9.69 41.77
C SER A 320 -3.73 -8.92 43.10
N ASN A 321 -4.77 -8.11 43.33
CA ASN A 321 -5.47 -7.73 44.58
C ASN A 321 -4.81 -7.83 45.97
N ASP A 322 -5.30 -6.89 46.80
CA ASP A 322 -5.37 -6.79 48.27
C ASP A 322 -4.16 -6.15 48.99
N SER A 323 -4.24 -5.11 49.82
CA SER A 323 -5.29 -4.27 50.44
C SER A 323 -4.58 -3.02 51.07
N PRO A 324 -5.17 -2.20 51.96
CA PRO A 324 -6.22 -1.19 51.78
C PRO A 324 -5.76 0.26 52.13
N VAL A 325 -6.58 1.24 51.72
CA VAL A 325 -6.87 2.56 52.34
C VAL A 325 -5.86 3.16 53.33
N ARG A 326 -5.30 4.33 52.97
CA ARG A 326 -5.14 5.44 53.92
C ARG A 326 -5.22 6.80 53.23
N GLU A 327 -6.17 7.61 53.68
CA GLU A 327 -6.43 8.99 53.28
C GLU A 327 -5.23 9.91 53.60
N SER A 328 -4.92 10.82 52.64
CA SER A 328 -4.54 12.25 52.70
C SER A 328 -4.00 12.89 54.01
N PRO A 329 -3.21 14.01 54.00
CA PRO A 329 -3.40 15.15 53.07
C PRO A 329 -2.17 16.03 52.66
N SER A 330 -2.40 16.82 51.60
CA SER A 330 -1.91 18.18 51.23
C SER A 330 -0.60 18.79 51.76
N GLN A 331 0.20 19.34 50.83
CA GLN A 331 1.05 20.59 50.82
C GLN A 331 2.29 20.31 49.94
N SER A 332 2.93 21.19 49.16
CA SER A 332 2.93 22.62 48.81
C SER A 332 3.88 22.71 47.58
N LEU A 333 3.57 23.42 46.49
CA LEU A 333 4.07 24.77 46.15
C LEU A 333 5.62 24.91 46.05
N GLU A 334 6.05 25.62 45.00
CA GLU A 334 7.43 26.01 44.58
C GLU A 334 8.12 25.00 43.65
N ASP A 335 8.78 25.35 42.53
CA ASP A 335 9.00 26.62 41.84
C ASP A 335 9.60 26.24 40.46
N SER A 336 9.11 26.82 39.36
CA SER A 336 9.86 26.81 38.10
C SER A 336 9.76 28.16 37.42
N PHE A 337 10.68 29.03 37.83
CA PHE A 337 10.92 30.35 37.27
C PHE A 337 11.39 30.28 35.82
N VAL A 338 10.72 31.09 35.01
CA VAL A 338 11.04 31.49 33.63
C VAL A 338 12.25 32.43 33.63
N ARG A 339 13.20 32.23 32.70
CA ARG A 339 14.08 33.28 32.13
C ARG A 339 14.58 32.80 30.77
N SER A 340 13.91 33.15 29.67
CA SER A 340 14.12 34.34 28.84
C SER A 340 15.50 34.40 28.14
N SER A 341 15.51 33.97 26.87
CA SER A 341 16.36 34.52 25.80
C SER A 341 15.91 35.95 25.43
N PRO A 342 16.49 36.66 24.44
CA PRO A 342 17.84 36.64 23.86
C PRO A 342 18.44 38.07 23.78
N THR A 343 19.67 38.21 23.29
CA THR A 343 20.04 39.41 22.51
C THR A 343 20.99 39.02 21.38
N LEU A 344 20.57 39.43 20.19
CA LEU A 344 21.23 39.37 18.89
C LEU A 344 22.35 40.42 18.78
N CYS A 345 23.31 40.14 17.91
CA CYS A 345 23.82 41.14 16.97
C CYS A 345 23.25 40.82 15.59
#